data_AF-A0A0Q2XFH6-F1
#
_entry.id   AF-A0A0Q2XFH6-F1
#
_cell.length_a   1.000
_cell.length_b   1.000
_cell.length_c   1.000
_cell.angle_alpha   90.00
_cell.angle_beta   90.00
_cell.angle_gamma   90.00
#
_symmetry.space_group_name_H-M   'P 1'
#
loop_
_entity.id
_entity.type
_entity.pdbx_description
1 polymer ?
#
loop_
_entity_poly.entity_id
_entity_poly.type
_entity_poly.pdbx_seq_one_letter_code
_entity_poly.pdbx_strand_id
1 'polypeptide(L)'
;MLYGTGALMIVSGADCATGHAVEAASRSGAIRVALTSEGAWAGVRLTPAVMALSAAELAGQIVQLNTLAYMRFQLKQQAAGDGPTVGQRVVSPAEVDRFTALLDARST
;
A
#
# COMPACT_ATOMS: atom_id res chain seq x y z
N MET A 1 -20.45 6.65 26.15
CA MET A 1 -19.77 5.35 25.93
C MET A 1 -18.83 5.50 24.75
N LEU A 2 -17.53 5.65 25.00
CA LEU A 2 -16.49 5.67 23.97
C LEU A 2 -15.95 4.24 23.84
N TYR A 3 -16.28 3.56 22.75
CA TYR A 3 -15.69 2.25 22.44
C TYR A 3 -14.22 2.42 22.09
N GLY A 4 -13.39 1.53 22.65
CA GLY A 4 -11.94 1.62 22.68
C GLY A 4 -11.29 1.89 21.33
N THR A 5 -10.43 2.89 21.31
CA THR A 5 -9.45 3.15 20.27
C THR A 5 -8.50 1.96 20.24
N GLY A 6 -8.75 0.99 19.35
CA GLY A 6 -7.74 -0.03 19.03
C GLY A 6 -6.46 0.69 18.64
N ALA A 7 -5.36 0.40 19.32
CA ALA A 7 -4.08 1.08 19.12
C ALA A 7 -3.70 1.02 17.62
N LEU A 8 -3.77 2.18 16.96
CA LEU A 8 -3.32 2.32 15.58
C LEU A 8 -1.83 2.58 15.62
N MET A 9 -1.03 1.60 15.20
CA MET A 9 0.41 1.81 15.06
C MET A 9 0.68 2.43 13.69
N ILE A 10 1.26 3.62 13.67
CA ILE A 10 1.67 4.32 12.45
C ILE A 10 3.20 4.31 12.40
N VAL A 11 3.75 3.67 11.38
CA VAL A 11 5.17 3.78 11.03
C VAL A 11 5.23 4.78 9.88
N SER A 12 5.58 6.04 10.15
CA SER A 12 5.59 7.12 9.13
C SER A 12 7.02 7.60 8.87
N GLY A 13 7.28 7.98 7.62
CA GLY A 13 8.48 8.70 7.21
C GLY A 13 8.06 9.98 6.52
N ALA A 14 8.26 11.11 7.20
CA ALA A 14 7.97 12.49 6.79
C ALA A 14 6.52 12.83 6.34
N ASP A 15 6.03 13.92 6.92
CA ASP A 15 4.77 14.65 6.68
C ASP A 15 3.66 13.97 5.84
N CYS A 16 2.76 13.28 6.54
CA CYS A 16 1.51 12.73 6.00
C CYS A 16 0.42 13.82 5.79
N ALA A 17 0.77 15.10 5.91
CA ALA A 17 -0.18 16.19 5.75
C ALA A 17 -0.25 16.64 4.28
N THR A 18 -1.39 16.32 3.66
CA THR A 18 -1.95 16.95 2.46
C THR A 18 -1.37 16.55 1.10
N GLY A 19 -2.15 15.75 0.35
CA GLY A 19 -2.01 15.65 -1.11
C GLY A 19 -2.05 14.21 -1.62
N HIS A 20 -3.26 13.74 -1.97
CA HIS A 20 -3.52 12.57 -2.83
C HIS A 20 -2.58 11.36 -2.66
N ALA A 21 -2.51 10.79 -1.46
CA ALA A 21 -1.76 9.56 -1.22
C ALA A 21 -2.30 8.40 -2.08
N VAL A 22 -1.39 7.59 -2.63
CA VAL A 22 -1.74 6.30 -3.22
C VAL A 22 -1.68 5.26 -2.14
N GLU A 23 -2.80 4.57 -1.89
CA GLU A 23 -2.91 3.59 -0.82
C GLU A 23 -3.13 2.17 -1.37
N ALA A 24 -2.56 1.20 -0.65
CA ALA A 24 -2.87 -0.21 -0.78
C ALA A 24 -3.16 -0.79 0.61
N ALA A 25 -4.21 -1.62 0.70
CA ALA A 25 -4.65 -2.23 1.94
C ALA A 25 -4.71 -3.74 1.79
N SER A 26 -4.37 -4.47 2.85
CA SER A 26 -4.68 -5.90 2.96
C SER A 26 -6.19 -6.10 2.91
N ARG A 27 -6.66 -7.27 2.47
CA ARG A 27 -8.08 -7.62 2.41
C ARG A 27 -8.84 -7.40 3.72
N SER A 28 -8.23 -7.72 4.86
CA SER A 28 -8.80 -7.52 6.19
C SER A 28 -8.77 -6.06 6.67
N GLY A 29 -8.11 -5.17 5.92
CA GLY A 29 -7.84 -3.79 6.31
C GLY A 29 -6.84 -3.63 7.46
N ALA A 30 -6.24 -4.72 7.95
CA ALA A 30 -5.33 -4.71 9.09
C ALA A 30 -3.98 -4.03 8.80
N ILE A 31 -3.54 -4.05 7.54
CA ILE A 31 -2.35 -3.37 7.06
C ILE A 31 -2.77 -2.41 5.95
N ARG A 32 -2.31 -1.16 6.04
CA ARG A 32 -2.38 -0.20 4.94
C ARG A 32 -1.01 0.44 4.71
N VAL A 33 -0.60 0.51 3.45
CA VAL A 33 0.61 1.20 3.01
C VAL A 33 0.19 2.40 2.19
N ALA A 34 0.82 3.55 2.45
CA ALA A 34 0.58 4.79 1.75
C ALA A 34 1.87 5.32 1.12
N LEU A 35 1.76 5.81 -0.10
CA LEU A 35 2.78 6.57 -0.81
C LEU A 35 2.30 8.02 -0.98
N THR A 36 3.22 8.98 -1.00
CA THR A 36 2.93 10.37 -1.35
C THR A 36 2.53 10.49 -2.82
N SER A 37 2.04 11.66 -3.23
CA SER A 37 1.78 11.98 -4.63
C SER A 37 3.04 11.98 -5.52
N GLU A 38 4.24 11.94 -4.92
CA GLU A 38 5.52 11.84 -5.61
C GLU A 38 6.04 10.39 -5.68
N GLY A 39 5.29 9.44 -5.12
CA GLY A 39 5.69 8.03 -5.05
C GLY A 39 6.67 7.70 -3.93
N ALA A 40 6.98 8.67 -3.06
CA ALA A 40 7.78 8.42 -1.86
C ALA A 40 6.97 7.66 -0.80
N TRP A 41 7.65 6.89 0.04
CA TRP A 41 6.98 6.17 1.13
C TRP A 41 6.49 7.15 2.20
N ALA A 42 5.17 7.17 2.45
CA ALA A 42 4.55 8.05 3.44
C ALA A 42 4.36 7.35 4.79
N GLY A 43 4.05 6.05 4.76
CA GLY A 43 3.92 5.26 5.97
C GLY A 43 3.18 3.95 5.84
N VAL A 44 3.14 3.20 6.93
CA VAL A 44 2.33 1.99 7.13
C VAL A 44 1.45 2.17 8.37
N ARG A 45 0.17 1.85 8.23
CA ARG A 45 -0.80 1.78 9.32
C ARG A 45 -1.13 0.33 9.62
N LEU A 46 -1.01 -0.05 10.89
CA LEU A 46 -1.26 -1.39 11.37
C LEU A 46 -2.34 -1.37 12.45
N THR A 47 -3.30 -2.30 12.36
CA THR A 47 -4.25 -2.57 13.45
C THR A 47 -3.73 -3.69 14.34
N PRO A 48 -4.23 -3.84 15.59
CA PRO A 48 -3.78 -4.91 16.49
C PRO A 48 -3.95 -6.33 15.93
N ALA A 49 -4.83 -6.53 14.94
CA ALA A 49 -5.02 -7.81 14.28
C ALA A 49 -3.73 -8.37 13.64
N VAL A 50 -2.77 -7.51 13.30
CA VAL A 50 -1.47 -7.95 12.74
C VAL A 50 -0.59 -8.66 13.75
N MET A 51 -0.86 -8.53 15.06
CA MET A 51 -0.13 -9.23 16.12
C MET A 51 -0.35 -10.75 16.09
N ALA A 52 -1.36 -11.23 15.34
CA ALA A 52 -1.57 -12.64 15.10
C ALA A 52 -0.67 -13.21 14.00
N LEU A 53 0.03 -12.36 13.24
CA LEU A 53 0.93 -12.77 12.16
C LEU A 53 2.35 -12.92 12.70
N SER A 54 3.11 -13.86 12.14
CA SER A 54 4.56 -13.90 12.34
C SER A 54 5.23 -12.68 11.70
N ALA A 55 6.44 -12.33 12.17
CA ALA A 55 7.21 -11.23 11.60
C ALA A 55 7.48 -11.42 10.10
N ALA A 56 7.69 -12.66 9.65
CA ALA A 56 7.90 -12.98 8.23
C ALA A 56 6.63 -12.75 7.39
N GLU A 57 5.46 -13.14 7.92
CA GLU A 57 4.18 -12.91 7.25
C GLU A 57 3.84 -11.42 7.19
N LEU A 58 4.01 -10.71 8.30
CA LEU A 58 3.81 -9.26 8.37
C LEU A 58 4.71 -8.51 7.38
N ALA A 59 6.02 -8.82 7.37
CA ALA A 59 6.97 -8.22 6.44
C ALA A 59 6.61 -8.53 4.98
N GLY A 60 6.26 -9.80 4.69
CA GLY A 60 5.82 -10.22 3.37
C GLY A 60 4.58 -9.45 2.89
N GLN A 61 3.57 -9.29 3.74
CA GLN A 61 2.37 -8.53 3.40
C GLN A 61 2.67 -7.04 3.20
N ILE A 62 3.53 -6.43 4.02
CA ILE A 62 3.93 -5.02 3.84
C ILE A 62 4.65 -4.82 2.50
N VAL A 63 5.62 -5.68 2.15
CA VAL A 63 6.34 -5.60 0.87
C VAL A 63 5.40 -5.74 -0.32
N GLN A 64 4.44 -6.66 -0.23
CA GLN A 64 3.42 -6.86 -1.25
C GLN A 64 2.52 -5.65 -1.43
N LEU A 65 2.00 -5.10 -0.34
CA LEU A 65 1.15 -3.91 -0.37
C LEU A 65 1.92 -2.68 -0.85
N ASN A 66 3.20 -2.54 -0.48
CA ASN A 66 4.06 -1.48 -0.98
C ASN A 66 4.24 -1.58 -2.50
N THR A 67 4.49 -2.79 -3.01
CA THR A 67 4.58 -3.05 -4.45
C THR A 67 3.26 -2.70 -5.16
N LEU A 68 2.11 -3.07 -4.58
CA LEU A 68 0.80 -2.74 -5.14
C LEU A 68 0.53 -1.22 -5.15
N ALA A 69 0.88 -0.52 -4.07
CA ALA A 69 0.75 0.93 -3.99
C ALA A 69 1.61 1.61 -5.08
N TYR A 70 2.85 1.14 -5.27
CA TYR A 70 3.74 1.66 -6.29
C TYR A 70 3.22 1.40 -7.71
N MET A 71 2.68 0.21 -7.98
CA MET A 71 2.05 -0.09 -9.27
C MET A 71 0.85 0.81 -9.57
N ARG A 72 -0.01 1.06 -8.57
CA ARG A 72 -1.13 2.02 -8.69
C ARG A 72 -0.66 3.45 -8.91
N PHE A 73 0.44 3.84 -8.28
CA PHE A 73 1.06 5.14 -8.47
C PHE A 73 1.55 5.31 -9.91
N GLN A 74 2.23 4.31 -10.48
CA GLN A 74 2.66 4.35 -11.88
C GLN A 74 1.49 4.50 -12.85
N LEU A 75 0.38 3.78 -12.63
CA LEU A 75 -0.82 3.95 -13.45
C LEU A 75 -1.40 5.35 -13.37
N LYS A 76 -1.41 5.96 -12.17
CA LYS A 76 -1.87 7.35 -12.01
C LYS A 76 -0.97 8.34 -12.75
N GLN A 77 0.35 8.19 -12.69
CA GLN A 77 1.29 9.06 -13.42
C GLN A 77 1.11 8.93 -14.94
N GLN A 78 1.02 7.68 -15.44
CA GLN A 78 0.74 7.43 -16.85
C GLN A 78 -0.57 8.07 -17.31
N ALA A 79 -1.62 8.00 -16.49
CA ALA A 79 -2.91 8.63 -16.79
C ALA A 79 -2.86 10.17 -16.74
N ALA A 80 -1.96 10.74 -15.93
CA ALA A 80 -1.74 12.18 -15.84
C ALA A 80 -0.91 12.74 -17.02
N GLY A 81 -0.40 11.88 -17.91
CA GLY A 81 0.46 12.29 -19.01
C GLY A 81 1.94 12.41 -18.65
N ASP A 82 2.31 12.08 -17.41
CA ASP A 82 3.71 11.85 -17.03
C ASP A 82 4.12 10.51 -17.63
N GLY A 83 4.77 10.58 -18.80
CA GLY A 83 5.29 9.41 -19.49
C GLY A 83 6.28 8.63 -18.62
N PRO A 84 6.45 7.31 -18.86
CA PRO A 84 7.41 6.51 -18.11
C PRO A 84 8.81 7.10 -18.25
N THR A 85 9.50 7.27 -17.13
CA THR A 85 10.93 7.63 -17.13
C THR A 85 11.70 6.57 -17.92
N VAL A 86 12.72 6.98 -18.68
CA VAL A 86 13.53 6.04 -19.48
C VAL A 86 14.07 4.90 -18.60
N GLY A 87 13.71 3.65 -18.94
CA GLY A 87 14.06 2.45 -18.17
C GLY A 87 12.98 1.95 -17.21
N GLN A 88 11.88 2.68 -17.04
CA GLN A 88 10.76 2.27 -16.20
C GLN A 88 9.83 1.33 -16.97
N ARG A 89 9.61 0.12 -16.42
CA ARG A 89 8.64 -0.83 -16.98
C ARG A 89 7.24 -0.20 -16.91
N VAL A 90 6.55 -0.15 -18.05
CA VAL A 90 5.16 0.28 -18.12
C VAL A 90 4.30 -0.77 -17.41
N VAL A 91 3.78 -0.41 -16.24
CA VAL A 91 2.77 -1.20 -15.53
C VAL A 91 1.44 -1.03 -16.25
N SER A 92 0.78 -2.12 -16.60
CA SER A 92 -0.56 -2.12 -17.19
C SER A 92 -1.66 -2.29 -16.13
N PRO A 93 -2.89 -1.78 -16.35
CA PRO A 93 -4.02 -2.01 -15.46
C PRO A 93 -4.25 -3.50 -15.15
N ALA A 94 -4.14 -4.35 -16.18
CA ALA A 94 -4.30 -5.79 -16.04
C ALA A 94 -3.24 -6.45 -15.13
N GLU A 95 -2.01 -5.94 -15.09
CA GLU A 95 -0.98 -6.43 -14.16
C GLU A 95 -1.30 -6.06 -12.71
N VAL A 96 -1.84 -4.86 -12.48
CA VAL A 96 -2.27 -4.41 -11.14
C VAL A 96 -3.46 -5.24 -10.64
N ASP A 97 -4.42 -5.53 -11.51
CA ASP A 97 -5.57 -6.37 -11.19
C ASP A 97 -5.14 -7.81 -10.88
N ARG A 98 -4.25 -8.39 -11.71
CA ARG A 98 -3.68 -9.72 -11.47
C ARG A 98 -2.94 -9.79 -10.15
N PHE A 99 -2.12 -8.78 -9.84
CA PHE A 99 -1.37 -8.76 -8.59
C PHE A 99 -2.31 -8.60 -7.39
N THR A 100 -3.33 -7.76 -7.49
CA THR A 100 -4.37 -7.62 -6.45
C THR A 100 -5.06 -8.96 -6.19
N ALA A 101 -5.48 -9.67 -7.24
CA ALA A 101 -6.11 -10.98 -7.13
C ALA A 101 -5.19 -12.03 -6.47
N LEU A 102 -3.87 -12.00 -6.75
CA LEU A 102 -2.91 -12.87 -6.09
C LEU A 102 -2.79 -12.60 -4.59
N LEU A 103 -2.88 -11.34 -4.16
CA LEU A 103 -2.88 -11.00 -2.73
C LEU A 103 -4.17 -11.47 -2.05
N ASP A 104 -5.32 -11.33 -2.72
CA ASP A 104 -6.62 -11.76 -2.18
C ASP A 104 -6.72 -13.28 -2.02
N ALA A 105 -6.13 -14.05 -2.94
CA ALA A 105 -6.12 -15.52 -2.91
C ALA A 105 -5.16 -16.10 -1.84
N ARG A 106 -4.14 -15.35 -1.44
CA ARG A 106 -3.18 -15.74 -0.39
C ARG A 106 -3.65 -15.42 1.02
N SER A 107 -4.76 -14.71 1.15
CA SER A 107 -5.34 -14.26 2.42
C SER A 107 -6.43 -15.22 2.94
N THR A 108 -6.52 -16.42 2.37
CA THR A 108 -7.46 -17.51 2.72
C THR A 108 -6.74 -18.58 3.51
#